data_AF-A0A1F5SMI8-F1
#
_entry.id   AF-A0A1F5SMI8-F1
#
_cell.length_a   1.000
_cell.length_b   1.000
_cell.length_c   1.000
_cell.angle_alpha   90.00
_cell.angle_beta   90.00
_cell.angle_gamma   90.00
#
_symmetry.space_group_name_H-M   'P 1'
#
loop_
_entity.id
_entity.type
_entity.pdbx_description
1 polymer ?
#
loop_
_entity_poly.entity_id
_entity_poly.type
_entity_poly.pdbx_seq_one_letter_code
_entity_poly.pdbx_strand_id
1 'polypeptide(L)'
;MRSAGYVYIRDRHSGQESYVRRLTGNFYPRFHCYVFAQGGQTTFTLHLDQRPTRYEGQTAHAGEYDSPLVREEFERLQAALERQTNQTNSNESLQAMAAEKPKKRWWPF
;
A
#
# COMPACT_ATOMS: atom_id res chain seq x y z
N MET A 1 0.63 2.98 1.84
CA MET A 1 -0.58 2.95 0.98
C MET A 1 -1.25 4.31 0.76
N ARG A 2 -1.45 5.16 1.79
CA ARG A 2 -2.08 6.49 1.60
C ARG A 2 -1.36 7.38 0.58
N SER A 3 -0.02 7.37 0.60
CA SER A 3 0.85 8.05 -0.38
C SER A 3 0.65 7.56 -1.82
N ALA A 4 0.14 6.34 -2.00
CA ALA A 4 -0.14 5.75 -3.31
C ALA A 4 -1.59 5.99 -3.76
N GLY A 5 -2.40 6.76 -3.02
CA GLY A 5 -3.79 7.09 -3.36
C GLY A 5 -4.83 6.05 -2.95
N TYR A 6 -4.44 5.08 -2.12
CA TYR A 6 -5.34 4.06 -1.61
C TYR A 6 -5.98 4.48 -0.28
N VAL A 7 -7.27 4.18 -0.15
CA VAL A 7 -8.05 4.35 1.07
C VAL A 7 -8.18 3.01 1.78
N TYR A 8 -7.88 2.99 3.07
CA TYR A 8 -8.05 1.80 3.90
C TYR A 8 -9.54 1.52 4.16
N ILE A 9 -9.94 0.27 3.98
CA ILE A 9 -11.28 -0.23 4.26
C ILE A 9 -11.14 -1.48 5.10
N ARG A 10 -11.87 -1.52 6.20
CA ARG A 10 -12.02 -2.69 7.04
C ARG A 10 -13.41 -3.26 6.86
N ASP A 11 -13.50 -4.50 6.42
CA ASP A 11 -14.75 -5.23 6.42
C ASP A 11 -15.12 -5.57 7.87
N ARG A 12 -16.28 -5.08 8.31
CA ARG A 12 -16.76 -5.27 9.68
C ARG A 12 -17.31 -6.68 9.93
N HIS A 13 -17.66 -7.40 8.87
CA HIS A 13 -18.21 -8.76 8.94
C HIS A 13 -17.12 -9.81 8.90
N SER A 14 -16.18 -9.71 7.96
CA SER A 14 -15.07 -10.66 7.83
C SER A 14 -13.85 -10.29 8.68
N GLY A 15 -13.78 -9.04 9.16
CA GLY A 15 -12.62 -8.50 9.86
C GLY A 15 -11.42 -8.25 8.93
N GLN A 16 -11.56 -8.49 7.63
CA GLN A 16 -10.47 -8.35 6.67
C GLN A 16 -10.14 -6.87 6.40
N GLU A 17 -8.84 -6.62 6.36
CA GLU A 17 -8.29 -5.31 6.04
C GLU A 17 -7.92 -5.26 4.56
N SER A 18 -8.35 -4.20 3.89
CA SER A 18 -8.10 -4.01 2.47
C SER A 18 -7.95 -2.54 2.12
N TYR A 19 -7.48 -2.29 0.92
CA TYR A 19 -7.20 -0.95 0.41
C TYR A 19 -7.87 -0.78 -0.94
N VAL A 20 -8.52 0.35 -1.14
CA VAL A 20 -9.25 0.64 -2.37
C VAL A 20 -8.81 1.94 -2.99
N ARG A 21 -8.65 1.95 -4.32
CA ARG A 21 -8.43 3.16 -5.12
C ARG A 21 -9.48 3.23 -6.21
N ARG A 22 -10.31 4.28 -6.19
CA ARG A 22 -11.31 4.52 -7.25
C ARG A 22 -10.63 5.18 -8.45
N LEU A 23 -10.93 4.70 -9.65
CA LEU A 23 -10.42 5.30 -10.89
C LEU A 23 -11.29 6.44 -11.40
N THR A 24 -12.55 6.49 -10.95
CA THR A 24 -13.53 7.51 -11.30
C THR A 24 -14.14 8.11 -10.04
N GLY A 25 -14.97 9.15 -10.19
CA GLY A 25 -15.79 9.68 -9.09
C GLY A 25 -16.89 8.70 -8.62
N ASN A 26 -17.16 7.66 -9.40
CA ASN A 26 -18.17 6.65 -9.08
C ASN A 26 -17.57 5.53 -8.21
N PHE A 27 -18.42 4.61 -7.74
CA PHE A 27 -17.99 3.48 -6.92
C PHE A 27 -17.11 2.47 -7.67
N TYR A 28 -17.26 2.39 -9.00
CA TYR A 28 -16.54 1.50 -9.90
C TYR A 28 -16.16 2.26 -11.19
N PRO A 29 -15.11 1.85 -11.92
CA PRO A 29 -14.17 0.79 -11.56
C PRO A 29 -13.21 1.20 -10.42
N ARG A 30 -12.81 0.24 -9.60
CA ARG A 30 -11.91 0.46 -8.45
C ARG A 30 -10.89 -0.65 -8.36
N PHE A 31 -9.68 -0.30 -7.94
CA PHE A 31 -8.68 -1.27 -7.54
C PHE A 31 -8.96 -1.71 -6.10
N HIS A 32 -9.00 -3.03 -5.86
CA HIS A 32 -9.07 -3.63 -4.55
C HIS A 32 -7.75 -4.34 -4.26
N CYS A 33 -7.05 -3.89 -3.22
CA CYS A 33 -5.76 -4.41 -2.81
C CYS A 33 -5.86 -5.03 -1.41
N TYR A 34 -5.52 -6.30 -1.29
CA TYR A 34 -5.36 -6.99 -0.02
C TYR A 34 -3.88 -7.06 0.35
N VAL A 35 -3.58 -6.81 1.62
CA VAL A 35 -2.21 -6.84 2.14
C VAL A 35 -2.12 -7.95 3.17
N PHE A 36 -1.19 -8.88 2.95
CA PHE A 36 -0.90 -9.96 3.89
C PHE A 36 0.57 -9.88 4.28
N ALA A 37 0.84 -9.71 5.58
CA ALA A 37 2.19 -9.75 6.11
C ALA A 37 2.39 -11.08 6.84
N GLN A 38 3.29 -11.94 6.34
CA GLN A 38 3.61 -13.23 6.96
C GLN A 38 5.11 -13.49 6.91
N GLY A 39 5.72 -13.76 8.07
CA GLY A 39 7.12 -14.19 8.14
C GLY A 39 8.14 -13.17 7.60
N GLY A 40 7.84 -11.88 7.69
CA GLY A 40 8.70 -10.81 7.14
C GLY A 40 8.53 -10.57 5.64
N GLN A 41 7.71 -11.37 4.95
CA GLN A 41 7.28 -11.09 3.59
C GLN A 41 5.93 -10.38 3.61
N THR A 42 5.78 -9.36 2.77
CA THR A 42 4.49 -8.69 2.56
C THR A 42 4.01 -8.99 1.15
N THR A 43 2.92 -9.74 1.07
CA THR A 43 2.28 -10.11 -0.19
C THR A 43 1.06 -9.22 -0.41
N PHE A 44 0.93 -8.73 -1.63
CA PHE A 44 -0.19 -7.88 -2.03
C PHE A 44 -0.97 -8.57 -3.14
N THR A 45 -2.29 -8.60 -3.02
CA THR A 45 -3.16 -9.10 -4.09
C THR A 45 -4.01 -7.94 -4.59
N LEU A 46 -3.90 -7.62 -5.88
CA LEU A 46 -4.59 -6.50 -6.52
C LEU A 46 -5.58 -7.02 -7.55
N HIS A 47 -6.80 -6.47 -7.53
CA HIS A 47 -7.86 -6.80 -8.48
C HIS A 47 -8.50 -5.51 -9.00
N LEU A 48 -8.91 -5.51 -10.28
CA LEU A 48 -9.75 -4.46 -10.83
C LEU A 48 -11.21 -4.87 -10.75
N ASP A 49 -11.97 -4.25 -9.83
CA ASP A 49 -13.41 -4.39 -9.76
C ASP A 49 -14.06 -3.47 -10.78
N GLN A 50 -14.66 -4.03 -11.83
CA GLN A 50 -15.38 -3.23 -12.82
C GLN A 50 -16.86 -2.98 -12.45
N ARG A 51 -17.46 -3.85 -11.64
CA ARG A 51 -18.88 -3.80 -11.25
C ARG A 51 -19.09 -4.32 -9.83
N PRO A 52 -20.19 -3.95 -9.15
CA PRO A 52 -20.52 -4.55 -7.86
C PRO A 52 -20.73 -6.06 -7.99
N THR A 53 -20.17 -6.81 -7.05
CA THR A 53 -20.35 -8.26 -6.94
C THR A 53 -21.82 -8.55 -6.68
N ARG A 54 -22.55 -9.07 -7.68
CA ARG A 54 -23.91 -9.58 -7.45
C ARG A 54 -23.80 -10.92 -6.73
N TYR A 55 -24.41 -11.04 -5.56
CA TYR A 55 -24.56 -12.33 -4.87
C TYR A 55 -26.00 -12.80 -4.93
N GLU A 56 -26.23 -13.86 -5.71
CA GLU A 56 -26.87 -15.12 -5.29
C GLU A 56 -26.51 -16.17 -6.36
N GLY A 57 -25.69 -17.17 -6.00
CA GLY A 57 -25.51 -18.40 -6.78
C GLY A 57 -24.54 -18.42 -7.98
N GLN A 58 -23.78 -17.36 -8.30
CA GLN A 58 -22.77 -17.41 -9.37
C GLN A 58 -21.37 -17.03 -8.91
N THR A 59 -20.37 -17.72 -9.47
CA THR A 59 -18.96 -17.56 -9.15
C THR A 59 -18.51 -16.14 -9.48
N ALA A 60 -18.15 -15.39 -8.44
CA ALA A 60 -17.71 -14.01 -8.49
C ALA A 60 -16.34 -13.88 -9.18
N HIS A 61 -16.32 -13.95 -10.51
CA HIS A 61 -15.12 -13.71 -11.34
C HIS A 61 -15.24 -12.38 -12.10
N ALA A 62 -15.51 -11.29 -11.39
CA ALA A 62 -15.49 -9.94 -11.96
C ALA A 62 -14.21 -9.15 -11.63
N GLY A 63 -13.23 -9.81 -10.99
CA GLY A 63 -11.88 -9.28 -10.80
C GLY A 63 -11.03 -9.64 -12.01
N GLU A 64 -10.62 -8.64 -12.78
CA GLU A 64 -9.60 -8.83 -13.81
C GLU A 64 -8.24 -8.82 -13.11
N TYR A 65 -7.49 -9.92 -13.20
CA TYR A 65 -6.19 -10.08 -12.56
C TYR A 65 -5.03 -9.72 -13.50
N ASP A 66 -5.24 -9.84 -14.82
CA ASP A 66 -4.19 -9.77 -15.83
C ASP A 66 -4.48 -8.71 -16.90
N SER A 67 -5.14 -7.63 -16.47
CA SER A 67 -5.32 -6.46 -17.33
C SER A 67 -4.01 -5.68 -17.43
N PRO A 68 -3.68 -5.06 -18.59
CA PRO A 68 -2.60 -4.09 -18.68
C PRO A 68 -2.68 -3.01 -17.59
N LEU A 69 -3.90 -2.59 -17.22
CA LEU A 69 -4.14 -1.61 -16.15
C LEU A 69 -3.72 -2.10 -14.76
N VAL A 70 -3.91 -3.39 -14.47
CA VAL A 70 -3.53 -4.00 -13.19
C VAL A 70 -2.01 -4.11 -13.12
N ARG A 71 -1.36 -4.47 -14.24
CA ARG A 71 0.09 -4.55 -14.34
C ARG A 71 0.77 -3.19 -14.15
N GLU A 72 0.27 -2.16 -14.83
CA GLU A 72 0.76 -0.79 -14.69
C GLU A 72 0.61 -0.30 -13.23
N GLU A 73 -0.51 -0.63 -12.59
CA GLU A 73 -0.71 -0.28 -11.19
C GLU A 73 0.23 -1.04 -10.24
N PHE A 74 0.52 -2.31 -10.52
CA PHE A 74 1.54 -3.08 -9.80
C PHE A 74 2.93 -2.44 -9.93
N GLU A 75 3.35 -2.09 -11.14
CA GLU A 75 4.64 -1.44 -11.39
C GLU A 75 4.72 -0.09 -10.66
N ARG A 76 3.65 0.70 -10.68
CA ARG A 76 3.55 1.97 -9.96
C ARG A 76 3.66 1.78 -8.45
N LEU A 77 3.01 0.76 -7.89
CA LEU A 77 3.07 0.42 -6.47
C LEU A 77 4.46 -0.04 -6.06
N GLN A 78 5.10 -0.87 -6.87
CA GLN A 78 6.47 -1.33 -6.63
C GLN A 78 7.44 -0.15 -6.61
N ALA A 79 7.39 0.72 -7.62
CA ALA A 79 8.23 1.91 -7.66
C ALA A 79 7.97 2.89 -6.50
N ALA A 80 6.73 2.96 -6.00
CA ALA A 80 6.40 3.75 -4.80
C ALA A 80 6.96 3.14 -3.52
N LEU A 81 6.97 1.80 -3.41
CA LEU A 81 7.50 1.08 -2.26
C LEU A 81 9.03 1.17 -2.21
N GLU A 82 9.72 0.94 -3.34
CA GLU A 82 11.17 1.08 -3.45
C GLU A 82 11.64 2.49 -3.06
N ARG A 83 10.93 3.53 -3.52
CA ARG A 83 11.21 4.92 -3.11
C ARG A 83 11.05 5.14 -1.61
N GLN A 84 10.01 4.56 -0.99
CA GLN A 84 9.81 4.67 0.45
C GLN A 84 10.90 3.94 1.23
N THR A 85 11.28 2.73 0.82
CA THR A 85 12.39 1.98 1.44
C THR A 85 13.70 2.77 1.39
N ASN A 86 14.02 3.35 0.22
CA ASN A 86 15.23 4.16 0.06
C ASN A 86 15.21 5.42 0.95
N GLN A 87 14.05 6.09 1.07
CA GLN A 87 13.89 7.24 1.97
C GLN A 87 14.06 6.84 3.43
N THR A 88 13.47 5.73 3.87
CA THR A 88 13.61 5.24 5.25
C THR A 88 15.07 4.97 5.60
N ASN A 89 15.80 4.25 4.73
CA ASN A 89 17.22 3.97 4.94
C ASN A 89 18.09 5.25 5.00
N SER A 90 17.78 6.24 4.16
CA SER A 90 18.46 7.54 4.19
C SER A 90 18.17 8.34 5.46
N ASN A 91 16.96 8.23 6.01
CA ASN A 91 16.59 8.92 7.25
C ASN A 91 17.24 8.26 8.49
N GLU A 92 17.30 6.92 8.52
CA GLU A 92 17.96 6.19 9.61
C GLU A 92 19.46 6.50 9.69
N SER A 93 20.15 6.54 8.54
CA SER A 93 21.57 6.92 8.49
C SER A 93 21.81 8.37 8.95
N LEU A 94 20.98 9.33 8.55
CA LEU A 94 21.07 10.71 9.03
C LEU A 94 20.81 10.84 10.54
N GLN A 95 19.86 10.06 11.08
CA GLN A 95 19.59 10.04 12.52
C GLN A 95 20.74 9.42 13.32
N ALA A 96 21.35 8.34 12.82
CA ALA A 96 22.52 7.72 13.44
C ALA A 96 23.71 8.70 13.52
N MET A 97 24.01 9.40 12.42
CA MET A 97 25.07 10.42 12.39
C MET A 97 24.76 11.64 13.27
N ALA A 98 23.49 12.02 13.42
CA ALA A 98 23.08 13.11 14.30
C ALA A 98 23.17 12.74 15.79
N ALA A 99 22.88 11.48 16.13
CA ALA A 99 22.98 10.96 17.49
C ALA A 99 24.43 10.86 18.00
N GLU A 100 25.40 10.69 17.10
CA GLU A 100 26.82 10.64 17.43
C GLU A 100 27.48 12.01 17.63
N LYS A 101 26.77 13.14 17.41
CA LYS A 101 27.36 14.46 17.66
C LYS A 101 27.74 14.59 19.14
N PRO A 102 29.04 14.78 19.47
CA PRO A 102 29.47 14.86 20.86
C PRO A 102 28.83 16.09 21.50
N LYS A 103 28.20 15.88 22.67
CA LYS A 103 27.59 16.96 23.45
C LYS A 103 28.66 18.01 23.73
N LYS A 104 28.46 19.24 23.25
CA LYS A 104 29.36 20.38 23.49
C LYS A 104 29.55 20.52 25.00
N ARG A 105 30.73 20.16 25.50
CA ARG A 105 31.12 20.39 26.90
C ARG A 105 31.27 21.89 27.10
N TRP A 106 30.30 22.49 27.77
CA TRP A 106 30.34 23.85 28.28
C TRP A 106 31.40 23.90 29.38
N TRP A 107 32.47 24.65 29.15
CA TRP A 107 33.49 24.93 30.18
C TRP A 107 33.09 26.21 30.90
N PRO A 108 33.00 26.22 32.24
CA PRO A 108 32.74 27.43 32.99
C PRO A 108 34.05 28.24 33.09
N PHE A 109 33.95 29.55 32.90
CA PHE A 109 34.93 30.53 33.37
C PHE A 109 34.45 31.11 34.70
#